data_AF-A0A328HJI4-F1
#
_entry.id   AF-A0A328HJI4-F1
#
_cell.length_a   1.000
_cell.length_b   1.000
_cell.length_c   1.000
_cell.angle_alpha   90.00
_cell.angle_beta   90.00
_cell.angle_gamma   90.00
#
_symmetry.space_group_name_H-M   'P 1'
#
loop_
_entity.id
_entity.type
_entity.pdbx_description
1 polymer ?
#
loop_
_entity_poly.entity_id
_entity_poly.type
_entity_poly.pdbx_seq_one_letter_code
_entity_poly.pdbx_strand_id
1 'polypeptide(L)'
;MSTSLNAIDALREHTCAAGADGQWTFKGTLVNSTDKAKTYTVAIAVTVGAAVQGHTLITETVQAGKSAEVSAENFAKTTGQAGTCEPVVSVEDAS
;
A
#
# COMPACT_ATOMS: atom_id res chain seq x y z
N MET A 1 -5.80 -8.71 22.47
CA MET A 1 -5.23 -9.31 21.25
C MET A 1 -5.81 -8.55 20.08
N SER A 2 -4.98 -7.89 19.28
CA SER A 2 -5.42 -7.29 18.03
C SER A 2 -5.38 -8.36 16.95
N THR A 3 -6.47 -8.53 16.21
CA THR A 3 -6.53 -9.47 15.10
C THR A 3 -6.37 -8.65 13.83
N SER A 4 -5.22 -8.79 13.15
CA SER A 4 -5.02 -8.20 11.83
C SER A 4 -5.93 -8.91 10.82
N LEU A 5 -6.72 -8.14 10.09
CA LEU A 5 -7.63 -8.64 9.06
C LEU A 5 -7.15 -8.17 7.68
N ASN A 6 -7.35 -8.98 6.63
CA ASN A 6 -7.19 -8.51 5.26
C ASN A 6 -8.21 -7.39 4.99
N ALA A 7 -7.72 -6.27 4.49
CA ALA A 7 -8.52 -5.07 4.25
C ALA A 7 -8.20 -4.41 2.90
N ILE A 8 -7.93 -5.22 1.86
CA ILE A 8 -7.63 -4.67 0.52
C ILE A 8 -8.73 -3.75 -0.02
N ASP A 9 -10.00 -4.01 0.31
CA ASP A 9 -11.15 -3.16 -0.06
C ASP A 9 -11.12 -1.75 0.57
N ALA A 10 -10.35 -1.54 1.64
CA ALA A 10 -10.16 -0.23 2.25
C ALA A 10 -9.21 0.67 1.43
N LEU A 11 -8.36 0.09 0.59
CA LEU A 11 -7.44 0.81 -0.28
C LEU A 11 -8.09 1.10 -1.64
N ARG A 12 -8.45 2.35 -1.86
CA ARG A 12 -9.13 2.84 -3.07
C ARG A 12 -8.19 3.64 -3.95
N GLU A 13 -8.57 3.73 -5.22
CA GLU A 13 -7.93 4.59 -6.24
C GLU A 13 -6.40 4.45 -6.26
N HIS A 14 -5.91 3.23 -6.03
CA HIS A 14 -4.49 2.99 -5.90
C HIS A 14 -3.83 2.78 -7.26
N THR A 15 -2.57 3.22 -7.34
CA THR A 15 -1.70 3.04 -8.49
C THR A 15 -0.35 2.56 -8.00
N CYS A 16 0.27 1.68 -8.78
CA CYS A 16 1.65 1.31 -8.60
C CYS A 16 2.26 1.18 -9.98
N ALA A 17 3.15 2.11 -10.32
CA ALA A 17 3.68 2.19 -11.67
C ALA A 17 5.13 2.65 -11.68
N ALA A 18 5.87 2.17 -12.68
CA ALA A 18 7.19 2.65 -13.03
C ALA A 18 7.08 3.99 -13.80
N GLY A 19 7.92 4.96 -13.43
CA GLY A 19 8.24 6.11 -14.26
C GLY A 19 9.12 5.71 -15.46
N ALA A 20 9.39 6.67 -16.35
CA ALA A 20 10.20 6.45 -17.56
C ALA A 20 11.64 6.01 -17.26
N ASP A 21 12.14 6.32 -16.06
CA ASP A 21 13.45 5.94 -15.55
C ASP A 21 13.44 4.58 -14.81
N GLY A 22 12.29 3.89 -14.80
CA GLY A 22 12.07 2.61 -14.16
C GLY A 22 11.84 2.69 -12.65
N GLN A 23 11.76 3.88 -12.05
CA GLN A 23 11.48 4.04 -10.62
C GLN A 23 9.98 3.86 -10.33
N TRP A 24 9.65 3.03 -9.36
CA TRP A 24 8.27 2.74 -8.99
C TRP A 24 7.77 3.68 -7.91
N THR A 25 6.56 4.18 -8.14
CA THR A 25 5.82 4.97 -7.15
C THR A 25 4.47 4.31 -6.91
N PHE A 26 4.12 4.20 -5.63
CA PHE A 26 2.81 3.78 -5.17
C PHE A 26 2.03 5.00 -4.65
N LYS A 27 0.75 5.07 -4.98
CA LYS A 27 -0.22 6.02 -4.40
C LYS A 27 -1.54 5.30 -4.16
N GLY A 28 -2.29 5.73 -3.16
CA GLY A 28 -3.67 5.31 -2.97
C GLY A 28 -4.33 6.02 -1.81
N THR A 29 -5.61 5.70 -1.57
CA THR A 29 -6.39 6.31 -0.50
C THR A 29 -6.96 5.22 0.40
N LEU A 30 -6.60 5.23 1.67
CA LEU A 30 -7.21 4.37 2.68
C LEU A 30 -8.53 4.97 3.14
N VAL A 31 -9.59 4.17 3.19
CA VAL A 31 -10.92 4.59 3.64
C VAL A 31 -11.35 3.75 4.83
N ASN A 32 -11.59 4.42 5.96
CA ASN A 32 -12.17 3.81 7.13
C ASN A 32 -13.67 4.11 7.21
N SER A 33 -14.50 3.15 6.82
CA SER A 33 -15.96 3.25 6.90
C SER A 33 -16.54 2.78 8.25
N THR A 34 -15.69 2.51 9.25
CA THR A 34 -16.13 2.06 10.58
C THR A 34 -16.31 3.25 11.54
N ASP A 35 -16.99 3.00 12.68
CA ASP A 35 -17.22 3.97 13.75
C ASP A 35 -16.03 4.15 14.71
N LYS A 36 -14.90 3.45 14.47
CA LYS A 36 -13.69 3.53 15.28
C LYS A 36 -12.48 3.90 14.44
N ALA A 37 -11.47 4.49 15.05
CA ALA A 37 -10.18 4.67 14.39
C ALA A 37 -9.54 3.30 14.11
N LYS A 38 -8.92 3.18 12.94
CA LYS A 38 -8.28 1.95 12.47
C LYS A 38 -6.87 2.25 12.00
N THR A 39 -5.94 1.37 12.35
CA THR A 39 -4.58 1.40 11.83
C THR A 39 -4.48 0.44 10.66
N TYR A 40 -4.12 0.95 9.50
CA TYR A 40 -3.91 0.15 8.29
C TYR A 40 -2.43 0.05 7.99
N THR A 41 -2.01 -1.13 7.54
CA THR A 41 -0.68 -1.37 7.02
C THR A 41 -0.77 -1.81 5.56
N VAL A 42 -0.17 -1.05 4.66
CA VAL A 42 -0.08 -1.34 3.23
C VAL A 42 1.32 -1.86 2.94
N ALA A 43 1.44 -3.16 2.66
CA ALA A 43 2.66 -3.81 2.21
C ALA A 43 2.68 -3.81 0.68
N ILE A 44 3.76 -3.31 0.09
CA ILE A 44 3.89 -3.17 -1.37
C ILE A 44 5.20 -3.80 -1.78
N ALA A 45 5.18 -4.65 -2.79
CA ALA A 45 6.37 -5.23 -3.40
C ALA A 45 6.31 -5.10 -4.91
N VAL A 46 7.46 -4.84 -5.52
CA VAL A 46 7.65 -4.88 -6.97
C VAL A 46 8.49 -6.10 -7.32
N THR A 47 8.03 -6.90 -8.26
CA THR A 47 8.76 -8.09 -8.72
C THR A 47 8.98 -8.08 -10.23
N VAL A 48 10.09 -8.68 -10.67
CA VAL A 48 10.37 -9.00 -12.07
C VAL A 48 10.64 -10.51 -12.13
N GLY A 49 9.71 -11.27 -12.70
CA GLY A 49 9.71 -12.72 -12.58
C GLY A 49 9.65 -13.14 -11.10
N ALA A 50 10.58 -14.00 -10.66
CA ALA A 50 10.66 -14.43 -9.28
C ALA A 50 11.47 -13.48 -8.36
N ALA A 51 12.06 -12.41 -8.90
CA ALA A 51 12.96 -11.54 -8.15
C ALA A 51 12.26 -10.28 -7.64
N VAL A 52 12.29 -10.06 -6.32
CA VAL A 52 11.83 -8.81 -5.69
C VAL A 52 12.83 -7.70 -5.99
N GLN A 53 12.36 -6.64 -6.65
CA GLN A 53 13.17 -5.48 -7.04
C GLN A 53 13.15 -4.36 -5.99
N GLY A 54 12.14 -4.38 -5.12
CA GLY A 54 12.00 -3.47 -3.99
C GLY A 54 10.67 -3.68 -3.30
N HIS A 55 10.58 -3.23 -2.06
CA HIS A 55 9.36 -3.29 -1.27
C HIS A 55 9.32 -2.13 -0.28
N THR A 56 8.12 -1.80 0.18
CA THR A 56 7.89 -0.78 1.19
C THR A 56 6.67 -1.14 2.04
N LEU A 57 6.57 -0.50 3.20
CA LEU A 57 5.49 -0.68 4.15
C LEU A 57 5.02 0.70 4.61
N ILE A 58 3.72 0.99 4.44
CA ILE A 58 3.11 2.23 4.91
C ILE A 58 2.16 1.88 6.04
N THR A 59 2.29 2.54 7.19
CA THR A 59 1.35 2.37 8.32
C THR A 59 0.66 3.70 8.58
N GLU A 60 -0.68 3.69 8.57
CA GLU A 60 -1.48 4.90 8.66
C GLU A 60 -2.71 4.67 9.54
N THR A 61 -2.95 5.59 10.48
CA THR A 61 -4.13 5.54 11.36
C THR A 61 -5.22 6.45 10.81
N VAL A 62 -6.29 5.85 10.29
CA VAL A 62 -7.42 6.58 9.73
C VAL A 62 -8.54 6.67 10.76
N GLN A 63 -8.94 7.88 11.10
CA GLN A 63 -10.03 8.15 12.03
C GLN A 63 -11.38 7.59 11.54
N ALA A 64 -12.32 7.38 12.46
CA ALA A 64 -13.65 6.87 12.16
C ALA A 64 -14.35 7.68 11.04
N GLY A 65 -14.86 7.00 10.03
CA GLY A 65 -15.55 7.63 8.88
C GLY A 65 -14.67 8.55 8.02
N LYS A 66 -13.33 8.48 8.14
CA LYS A 66 -12.39 9.31 7.37
C LYS A 66 -11.61 8.50 6.34
N SER A 67 -10.83 9.23 5.54
CA SER A 67 -9.87 8.70 4.60
C SER A 67 -8.51 9.37 4.76
N ALA A 68 -7.46 8.69 4.35
CA ALA A 68 -6.10 9.22 4.32
C ALA A 68 -5.41 8.84 3.00
N GLU A 69 -4.67 9.78 2.42
CA GLU A 69 -3.80 9.51 1.28
C GLU A 69 -2.52 8.84 1.76
N VAL A 70 -2.07 7.83 1.01
CA VAL A 70 -0.82 7.12 1.27
C VAL A 70 0.01 7.06 -0.01
N SER A 71 1.32 7.24 0.15
CA SER A 71 2.24 7.19 -0.98
C SER A 71 3.60 6.64 -0.56
N ALA A 72 4.27 6.02 -1.52
CA ALA A 72 5.69 5.69 -1.43
C ALA A 72 6.32 5.96 -2.78
N GLU A 73 7.21 6.96 -2.83
CA GLU A 73 7.87 7.39 -4.05
C GLU A 73 9.20 6.67 -4.22
N ASN A 74 9.53 6.28 -5.45
CA ASN A 74 10.83 5.72 -5.83
C ASN A 74 11.29 4.53 -4.97
N PHE A 75 10.36 3.72 -4.45
CA PHE A 75 10.66 2.66 -3.48
C PHE A 75 11.26 1.40 -4.12
N ALA A 76 11.17 1.27 -5.44
CA ALA A 76 11.77 0.19 -6.21
C ALA A 76 12.22 0.69 -7.59
N LYS A 77 13.11 -0.06 -8.26
CA LYS A 77 13.55 0.26 -9.62
C LYS A 77 13.63 -1.00 -10.48
N THR A 78 13.00 -0.97 -11.65
CA THR A 78 13.08 -2.03 -12.66
C THR A 78 13.84 -1.53 -13.89
N THR A 79 14.94 -2.18 -14.26
CA THR A 79 15.75 -1.75 -15.41
C THR A 79 15.23 -2.35 -16.72
N GLY A 80 14.35 -1.62 -17.41
CA GLY A 80 13.91 -1.97 -18.78
C GLY A 80 13.06 -3.24 -18.90
N GLN A 81 12.62 -3.80 -17.78
CA GLN A 81 11.77 -5.01 -17.72
C GLN A 81 10.41 -4.64 -17.13
N ALA A 82 9.35 -5.27 -17.65
CA ALA A 82 8.03 -5.14 -17.07
C ALA A 82 8.00 -5.80 -15.68
N GLY A 83 7.71 -5.00 -14.65
CA GLY A 83 7.49 -5.48 -13.28
C GLY A 83 6.01 -5.64 -12.97
N THR A 84 5.72 -6.41 -11.93
CA THR A 84 4.39 -6.47 -11.30
C THR A 84 4.45 -5.77 -9.95
N CYS A 85 3.34 -5.17 -9.53
CA CYS A 85 3.20 -4.56 -8.23
C CYS A 85 1.81 -4.85 -7.67
N GLU A 86 1.77 -5.51 -6.52
CA GLU A 86 0.53 -5.89 -5.85
C GLU A 86 0.59 -5.45 -4.38
N PRO A 87 -0.31 -4.57 -3.92
CA PRO A 87 -0.40 -4.19 -2.53
C PRO A 87 -1.19 -5.24 -1.72
N VAL A 88 -0.77 -5.48 -0.48
CA VAL A 88 -1.54 -6.20 0.53
C VAL A 88 -1.84 -5.25 1.67
N VAL A 89 -3.09 -5.25 2.14
CA VAL A 89 -3.54 -4.34 3.20
C VAL A 89 -4.01 -5.14 4.39
N SER A 90 -3.48 -4.80 5.56
CA SER A 90 -3.95 -5.30 6.86
C SER A 90 -4.56 -4.17 7.66
N VAL A 91 -5.50 -4.49 8.55
CA VAL A 91 -6.13 -3.52 9.45
C VAL A 91 -6.22 -4.05 10.88
N GLU A 92 -5.99 -3.15 11.84
CA GLU A 92 -6.16 -3.35 13.27
C GLU A 92 -6.99 -2.22 13.90
N ASP A 93 -7.57 -2.45 15.08
CA ASP A 93 -8.14 -1.37 15.89
C ASP A 93 -7.01 -0.43 16.34
N ALA A 94 -7.22 0.87 16.22
CA ALA A 94 -6.27 1.84 16.79
C ALA A 94 -6.34 1.75 18.32
N SER A 95 -5.17 1.75 18.98
CA SER A 95 -5.06 1.69 20.45
C SER A 95 -5.39 3.02 21.12
#